data_AF-A0A4R7FTC4-F1
#
_entry.id   AF-A0A4R7FTC4-F1
#
_cell.length_a   1.000
_cell.length_b   1.000
_cell.length_c   1.000
_cell.angle_alpha   90.00
_cell.angle_beta   90.00
_cell.angle_gamma   90.00
#
_symmetry.space_group_name_H-M   'P 1'
#
loop_
_entity.id
_entity.type
_entity.pdbx_description
1 polymer ?
#
loop_
_entity_poly.entity_id
_entity_poly.type
_entity_poly.pdbx_seq_one_letter_code
_entity_poly.pdbx_strand_id
1 'polypeptide(L)'
;MPLPCRCCTTPDRARLDKMLRSGATVRATAAKFGMSESSVGRHRASHLQVPLLRDVQVNEDGSTVIDSLAALVYAIEGSTKVMSNSIARNQGGLALKAATTTRMLLRTLTTDLGITDVETARWLLSANNLARGVVRLARANPDAGRALADLLKDTDPEMAAQVIEVIDTTAAKETAA
;
A
#
# COMPACT_ATOMS: atom_id res chain seq x y z
N MET A 1 -1.74 -11.30 -35.63
CA MET A 1 -1.47 -10.23 -34.65
C MET A 1 -2.52 -10.32 -33.55
N PRO A 2 -2.17 -10.34 -32.26
CA PRO A 2 -3.16 -10.29 -31.19
C PRO A 2 -3.94 -8.98 -31.28
N LEU A 3 -5.26 -9.01 -31.09
CA LEU A 3 -6.03 -7.77 -31.00
C LEU A 3 -5.58 -6.95 -29.78
N PRO A 4 -5.44 -5.63 -29.90
CA PRO A 4 -5.17 -4.77 -28.76
C PRO A 4 -6.31 -4.85 -27.75
N CYS A 5 -5.96 -4.88 -26.45
CA CYS A 5 -6.95 -4.93 -25.38
C CYS A 5 -7.82 -3.67 -25.42
N ARG A 6 -9.14 -3.83 -25.60
CA ARG A 6 -10.10 -2.71 -25.65
C ARG A 6 -10.15 -1.90 -24.36
N CYS A 7 -9.89 -2.53 -23.21
CA CYS A 7 -9.79 -1.83 -21.93
C CYS A 7 -8.53 -0.95 -21.84
N CYS A 8 -7.46 -1.31 -22.55
CA CYS A 8 -6.22 -0.52 -22.58
C CYS A 8 -6.31 0.67 -23.55
N THR A 9 -7.12 0.57 -24.61
CA THR A 9 -7.25 1.59 -25.65
C THR A 9 -8.42 2.55 -25.43
N THR A 10 -9.23 2.34 -24.39
CA THR A 10 -10.34 3.24 -24.06
C THR A 10 -9.85 4.55 -23.43
N PRO A 11 -10.46 5.71 -23.74
CA PRO A 11 -10.15 6.98 -23.07
C PRO A 11 -10.38 6.92 -21.55
N ASP A 12 -11.36 6.12 -21.11
CA ASP A 12 -11.73 5.96 -19.70
C ASP A 12 -10.85 4.94 -18.94
N ARG A 13 -9.69 4.54 -19.49
CA ARG A 13 -8.85 3.48 -18.93
C ARG A 13 -8.55 3.70 -17.45
N ALA A 14 -8.16 4.92 -17.07
CA ALA A 14 -7.82 5.23 -15.69
C ALA A 14 -9.01 5.02 -14.72
N ARG A 15 -10.23 5.36 -15.15
CA ARG A 15 -11.45 5.19 -14.35
C ARG A 15 -11.86 3.72 -14.27
N LEU A 16 -11.72 2.97 -15.37
CA LEU A 16 -11.95 1.52 -15.41
C LEU A 16 -10.99 0.80 -14.48
N ASP A 17 -9.70 1.13 -14.57
CA ASP A 17 -8.66 0.54 -13.75
C ASP A 17 -8.88 0.85 -12.26
N LYS A 18 -9.20 2.11 -11.92
CA LYS A 18 -9.52 2.52 -10.54
C LYS A 18 -10.70 1.72 -9.99
N MET A 19 -11.76 1.55 -10.77
CA MET A 19 -12.95 0.79 -10.34
C MET A 19 -12.66 -0.69 -10.12
N LEU A 20 -11.83 -1.31 -10.96
CA LEU A 20 -11.39 -2.69 -10.74
C LEU A 20 -10.46 -2.82 -9.53
N ARG A 21 -9.56 -1.85 -9.33
CA ARG A 21 -8.66 -1.81 -8.17
C ARG A 21 -9.41 -1.59 -6.86
N SER A 22 -10.52 -0.84 -6.87
CA SER A 22 -11.38 -0.63 -5.70
C SER A 22 -12.30 -1.83 -5.39
N GLY A 23 -12.06 -3.00 -6.00
CA GLY A 23 -12.80 -4.24 -5.71
C GLY A 23 -14.14 -4.38 -6.43
N ALA A 24 -14.48 -3.52 -7.39
CA ALA A 24 -15.71 -3.69 -8.16
C ALA A 24 -15.67 -5.00 -8.97
N THR A 25 -16.84 -5.66 -9.10
CA THR A 25 -16.91 -6.90 -9.86
C THR A 25 -16.66 -6.66 -11.35
N VAL A 26 -16.14 -7.67 -12.04
CA VAL A 26 -15.95 -7.64 -13.51
C VAL A 26 -17.26 -7.31 -14.21
N ARG A 27 -18.37 -7.87 -13.73
CA ARG A 27 -19.73 -7.61 -14.22
C ARG A 27 -20.17 -6.15 -14.03
N ALA A 28 -20.02 -5.60 -12.83
CA ALA A 28 -20.40 -4.21 -12.56
C ALA A 28 -19.55 -3.22 -13.37
N THR A 29 -18.26 -3.51 -13.52
CA THR A 29 -17.34 -2.69 -14.32
C THR A 29 -17.68 -2.78 -15.80
N ALA A 30 -17.90 -3.99 -16.32
CA ALA A 30 -18.32 -4.21 -17.72
C ALA A 30 -19.59 -3.44 -18.07
N ALA A 31 -20.62 -3.50 -17.20
CA ALA A 31 -21.86 -2.75 -17.39
C ALA A 31 -21.63 -1.24 -17.40
N LYS A 32 -20.81 -0.71 -16.48
CA LYS A 32 -20.57 0.75 -16.38
C LYS A 32 -19.84 1.33 -17.59
N PHE A 33 -18.88 0.59 -18.14
CA PHE A 33 -18.04 1.07 -19.25
C PHE A 33 -18.48 0.52 -20.63
N GLY A 34 -19.63 -0.15 -20.72
CA GLY A 34 -20.15 -0.69 -21.97
C GLY A 34 -19.24 -1.75 -22.60
N MET A 35 -18.57 -2.57 -21.78
CA MET A 35 -17.61 -3.59 -22.22
C MET A 35 -18.12 -5.00 -21.96
N SER A 36 -17.56 -6.00 -22.63
CA SER A 36 -17.87 -7.39 -22.30
C SER A 36 -17.15 -7.82 -21.02
N GLU A 37 -17.80 -8.66 -20.21
CA GLU A 37 -17.19 -9.23 -19.00
C GLU A 37 -15.89 -9.99 -19.32
N SER A 38 -15.84 -10.69 -20.45
CA SER A 38 -14.64 -11.41 -20.92
C SER A 38 -13.48 -10.48 -21.29
N SER A 39 -13.76 -9.26 -21.78
CA SER A 39 -12.73 -8.25 -22.07
C SER A 39 -12.17 -7.68 -20.76
N VAL A 40 -13.07 -7.29 -19.86
CA VAL A 40 -12.70 -6.74 -18.54
C VAL A 40 -11.97 -7.78 -17.69
N GLY A 41 -12.41 -9.04 -17.73
CA GLY A 41 -11.76 -10.16 -17.03
C GLY A 41 -10.33 -10.40 -17.52
N ARG A 42 -10.11 -10.44 -18.85
CA ARG A 42 -8.76 -10.56 -19.42
C ARG A 42 -7.89 -9.34 -19.09
N HIS A 43 -8.45 -8.14 -19.16
CA HIS A 43 -7.76 -6.91 -18.77
C HIS A 43 -7.30 -6.96 -17.31
N ARG A 44 -8.19 -7.34 -16.40
CA ARG A 44 -7.87 -7.51 -14.98
C ARG A 44 -6.75 -8.53 -14.76
N ALA A 45 -6.82 -9.67 -15.44
CA ALA A 45 -5.86 -10.76 -15.27
C ALA A 45 -4.47 -10.44 -15.84
N SER A 46 -4.39 -9.71 -16.96
CA SER A 46 -3.15 -9.58 -17.74
C SER A 46 -2.55 -8.18 -17.78
N HIS A 47 -3.31 -7.14 -17.44
CA HIS A 47 -2.89 -5.74 -17.62
C HIS A 47 -3.08 -4.87 -16.38
N LEU A 48 -3.98 -5.26 -15.47
CA LEU A 48 -4.21 -4.52 -14.22
C LEU A 48 -3.19 -4.84 -13.12
N GLN A 49 -2.26 -5.78 -13.34
CA GLN A 49 -1.19 -6.18 -12.40
C GLN A 49 -0.08 -5.12 -12.22
N VAL A 50 -0.40 -3.84 -12.39
CA VAL A 50 0.55 -2.78 -12.07
C VAL A 50 0.56 -2.62 -10.55
N PRO A 51 1.74 -2.67 -9.89
CA PRO A 51 1.86 -2.54 -8.45
C PRO A 51 1.11 -1.30 -7.95
N LEU A 52 0.19 -1.48 -7.00
CA LEU A 52 -0.47 -0.37 -6.29
C LEU A 52 0.52 0.62 -5.67
N LEU A 53 1.79 0.23 -5.52
CA LEU A 53 2.90 1.06 -5.07
C LEU A 53 3.24 2.24 -5.99
N ARG A 54 2.82 2.25 -7.27
CA ARG A 54 3.12 3.38 -8.17
C ARG A 54 2.26 4.62 -7.94
N ASP A 55 1.09 4.46 -7.32
CA ASP A 55 0.18 5.56 -6.98
C ASP A 55 -0.09 5.50 -5.47
N VAL A 56 0.84 6.04 -4.66
CA VAL A 56 0.60 6.24 -3.22
C VAL A 56 -0.45 7.33 -3.06
N GLN A 57 -1.73 6.94 -3.10
CA GLN A 57 -2.84 7.81 -2.77
C GLN A 57 -3.15 7.70 -1.28
N VAL A 58 -3.37 8.85 -0.63
CA VAL A 58 -3.98 8.92 0.70
C VAL A 58 -5.45 8.59 0.52
N ASN A 59 -5.94 7.57 1.21
CA ASN A 59 -7.35 7.22 1.23
C ASN A 59 -8.15 8.29 1.99
N GLU A 60 -9.48 8.32 1.78
CA GLU A 60 -10.38 9.29 2.44
C GLU A 60 -10.35 9.22 3.98
N ASP A 61 -9.86 8.11 4.55
CA ASP A 61 -9.65 7.91 5.98
C ASP A 61 -8.24 8.32 6.48
N GLY A 62 -7.41 8.89 5.60
CA GLY A 62 -6.03 9.28 5.91
C GLY A 62 -5.02 8.11 5.91
N SER A 63 -5.45 6.88 5.59
CA SER A 63 -4.55 5.73 5.49
C SER A 63 -3.78 5.75 4.16
N THR A 64 -2.51 5.38 4.21
CA THR A 64 -1.66 5.25 3.02
C THR A 64 -1.59 3.80 2.54
N VAL A 65 -1.19 3.60 1.28
CA VAL A 65 -0.83 2.26 0.76
C VAL A 65 0.20 1.57 1.66
N ILE A 66 1.10 2.34 2.27
CA ILE A 66 2.13 1.87 3.19
C ILE A 66 1.54 1.41 4.53
N ASP A 67 0.47 2.05 5.01
CA ASP A 67 -0.29 1.58 6.19
C ASP A 67 -1.01 0.27 5.92
N SER A 68 -1.57 0.14 4.72
CA SER A 68 -2.20 -1.11 4.30
C SER A 68 -1.18 -2.24 4.19
N LEU A 69 0.02 -1.93 3.70
CA LEU A 69 1.16 -2.84 3.70
C LEU A 69 1.58 -3.25 5.12
N ALA A 70 1.67 -2.28 6.03
CA ALA A 70 1.96 -2.56 7.44
C ALA A 70 0.97 -3.55 8.03
N ALA A 71 -0.33 -3.28 7.85
CA ALA A 71 -1.40 -4.13 8.34
C ALA A 71 -1.34 -5.56 7.75
N LEU A 72 -1.05 -5.68 6.44
CA LEU A 72 -0.88 -6.97 5.78
C LEU A 72 0.30 -7.76 6.33
N VAL A 73 1.47 -7.13 6.52
CA VAL A 73 2.65 -7.77 7.10
C VAL A 73 2.36 -8.25 8.52
N TYR A 74 1.76 -7.41 9.36
CA TYR A 74 1.37 -7.81 10.72
C TYR A 74 0.36 -8.96 10.73
N ALA A 75 -0.62 -8.96 9.83
CA ALA A 75 -1.59 -10.04 9.71
C ALA A 75 -0.95 -11.36 9.29
N ILE A 76 0.04 -11.32 8.38
CA ILE A 76 0.81 -12.50 7.98
C ILE A 76 1.59 -13.06 9.18
N GLU A 77 2.32 -12.21 9.91
CA GLU A 77 3.09 -12.61 11.09
C GLU A 77 2.19 -13.15 12.21
N GLY A 78 1.02 -12.53 12.43
CA GLY A 78 0.03 -13.03 13.37
C GLY A 78 -0.50 -14.41 12.97
N SER A 79 -0.83 -14.60 11.69
CA SER A 79 -1.35 -15.86 11.15
C SER A 79 -0.32 -16.98 11.21
N THR A 80 0.96 -16.72 10.91
CA THR A 80 2.04 -17.71 11.04
C THR A 80 2.26 -18.11 12.49
N LYS A 81 2.19 -17.17 13.43
CA LYS A 81 2.28 -17.47 14.87
C LYS A 81 1.11 -18.35 15.35
N VAL A 82 -0.11 -18.04 14.92
CA VAL A 82 -1.30 -18.87 15.21
C VAL A 82 -1.13 -20.28 14.63
N MET A 83 -0.63 -20.40 13.39
CA MET A 83 -0.35 -21.68 12.77
C MET A 83 0.64 -22.50 13.59
N SER A 84 1.80 -21.94 13.93
CA SER A 84 2.84 -22.62 14.74
C SER A 84 2.31 -23.06 16.10
N ASN A 85 1.58 -22.18 16.80
CA ASN A 85 0.96 -22.50 18.09
C ASN A 85 -0.11 -23.59 17.99
N SER A 86 -0.88 -23.59 16.89
CA SER A 86 -1.93 -24.59 16.65
C SER A 86 -1.33 -25.96 16.37
N ILE A 87 -0.23 -26.01 15.61
CA ILE A 87 0.52 -27.25 15.36
C ILE A 87 1.05 -27.81 16.70
N ALA A 88 1.70 -26.97 17.51
CA ALA A 88 2.22 -27.38 18.82
C ALA A 88 1.13 -27.89 19.78
N ARG A 89 -0.12 -27.46 19.59
CA ARG A 89 -1.28 -27.86 20.40
C ARG A 89 -2.16 -28.94 19.76
N ASN A 90 -1.70 -29.57 18.66
CA ASN A 90 -2.47 -30.55 17.88
C ASN A 90 -3.85 -30.05 17.40
N GLN A 91 -3.99 -28.74 17.19
CA GLN A 91 -5.22 -28.11 16.68
C GLN A 91 -5.18 -28.00 15.15
N GLY A 92 -5.16 -29.15 14.47
CA GLY A 92 -4.97 -29.22 13.00
C GLY A 92 -5.96 -28.38 12.19
N GLY A 93 -7.23 -28.31 12.61
CA GLY A 93 -8.24 -27.48 11.94
C GLY A 93 -7.97 -25.98 12.03
N LEU A 94 -7.42 -25.51 13.16
CA LEU A 94 -7.03 -24.10 13.33
C LEU A 94 -5.73 -23.79 12.57
N ALA A 95 -4.78 -24.72 12.57
CA ALA A 95 -3.56 -24.62 11.78
C ALA A 95 -3.85 -24.49 10.28
N LEU A 96 -4.79 -25.29 9.74
CA LEU A 96 -5.19 -25.22 8.34
C LEU A 96 -5.88 -23.90 7.98
N LYS A 97 -6.75 -23.40 8.86
CA LYS A 97 -7.38 -22.07 8.68
C LYS A 97 -6.34 -20.96 8.63
N ALA A 98 -5.41 -20.95 9.58
CA ALA A 98 -4.31 -19.98 9.61
C ALA A 98 -3.44 -20.08 8.34
N ALA A 99 -3.06 -21.28 7.91
CA ALA A 99 -2.30 -21.49 6.67
C ALA A 99 -3.03 -20.93 5.43
N THR A 100 -4.35 -21.13 5.35
CA THR A 100 -5.18 -20.63 4.24
C THR A 100 -5.26 -19.11 4.23
N THR A 101 -5.45 -18.50 5.41
CA THR A 101 -5.42 -17.03 5.57
C THR A 101 -4.05 -16.47 5.17
N THR A 102 -2.96 -17.06 5.65
CA THR A 102 -1.59 -16.64 5.28
C THR A 102 -1.39 -16.66 3.77
N ARG A 103 -1.84 -17.72 3.08
CA ARG A 103 -1.75 -17.83 1.62
C ARG A 103 -2.55 -16.74 0.90
N MET A 104 -3.73 -16.38 1.40
CA MET A 104 -4.55 -15.30 0.84
C MET A 104 -3.83 -13.95 0.95
N LEU A 105 -3.26 -13.64 2.12
CA LEU A 105 -2.54 -12.38 2.37
C LEU A 105 -1.26 -12.28 1.52
N LEU A 106 -0.50 -13.38 1.41
CA LEU A 106 0.67 -13.43 0.52
C LEU A 106 0.29 -13.23 -0.95
N ARG A 107 -0.87 -13.73 -1.37
CA ARG A 107 -1.38 -13.47 -2.72
C ARG A 107 -1.68 -11.99 -2.91
N THR A 108 -2.26 -11.31 -1.93
CA THR A 108 -2.51 -9.86 -2.00
C THR A 108 -1.19 -9.08 -2.12
N LEU A 109 -0.18 -9.42 -1.31
CA LEU A 109 1.16 -8.79 -1.44
C LEU A 109 1.78 -9.01 -2.84
N THR A 110 1.76 -10.24 -3.31
CA THR A 110 2.44 -10.62 -4.57
C THR A 110 1.69 -10.16 -5.82
N THR A 111 0.36 -10.27 -5.82
CA THR A 111 -0.49 -10.06 -7.00
C THR A 111 -1.00 -8.63 -7.10
N ASP A 112 -1.42 -8.04 -5.98
CA ASP A 112 -2.05 -6.72 -5.98
C ASP A 112 -1.00 -5.62 -5.73
N LEU A 113 -0.01 -5.90 -4.88
CA LEU A 113 1.05 -4.94 -4.52
C LEU A 113 2.36 -5.18 -5.28
N GLY A 114 2.51 -6.30 -5.99
CA GLY A 114 3.72 -6.64 -6.73
C GLY A 114 4.93 -6.94 -5.85
N ILE A 115 4.74 -7.16 -4.55
CA ILE A 115 5.82 -7.44 -3.61
C ILE A 115 6.00 -8.96 -3.53
N THR A 116 7.05 -9.44 -4.19
CA THR A 116 7.38 -10.88 -4.23
C THR A 116 8.23 -11.35 -3.06
N ASP A 117 8.76 -10.41 -2.28
CA ASP A 117 9.67 -10.69 -1.18
C ASP A 117 9.17 -10.06 0.13
N VAL A 118 9.00 -10.91 1.15
CA VAL A 118 8.52 -10.51 2.48
C VAL A 118 9.55 -9.60 3.16
N GLU A 119 10.83 -9.75 2.87
CA GLU A 119 11.88 -8.89 3.43
C GLU A 119 11.77 -7.47 2.88
N THR A 120 11.50 -7.30 1.59
CA THR A 120 11.17 -6.01 0.97
C THR A 120 9.95 -5.36 1.63
N ALA A 121 8.90 -6.13 1.94
CA ALA A 121 7.73 -5.61 2.66
C ALA A 121 8.10 -5.10 4.06
N ARG A 122 8.98 -5.83 4.77
CA ARG A 122 9.47 -5.44 6.10
C ARG A 122 10.34 -4.19 6.03
N TRP A 123 11.20 -4.06 5.02
CA TRP A 123 12.01 -2.85 4.81
C TRP A 123 11.14 -1.61 4.58
N LEU A 124 10.13 -1.71 3.72
CA LEU A 124 9.18 -0.62 3.47
C LEU A 124 8.43 -0.21 4.75
N LEU A 125 8.01 -1.19 5.56
CA LEU A 125 7.38 -0.94 6.85
C LEU A 125 8.33 -0.21 7.83
N SER A 126 9.56 -0.70 7.95
CA SER A 126 10.57 -0.08 8.82
C SER A 126 10.88 1.35 8.39
N ALA A 127 11.02 1.60 7.09
CA ALA A 127 11.23 2.92 6.53
C ALA A 127 10.05 3.86 6.85
N ASN A 128 8.81 3.39 6.73
CA ASN A 128 7.62 4.17 7.09
C ASN A 128 7.57 4.51 8.58
N ASN A 129 7.86 3.54 9.44
CA ASN A 129 7.88 3.74 10.89
C ASN A 129 8.97 4.74 11.29
N LEU A 130 10.14 4.65 10.65
CA LEU A 130 11.22 5.62 10.81
C LEU A 130 10.78 7.02 10.36
N ALA A 131 10.21 7.15 9.16
CA ALA A 131 9.70 8.42 8.64
C ALA A 131 8.68 9.06 9.60
N ARG A 132 7.74 8.27 10.14
CA ARG A 132 6.79 8.74 11.16
C ARG A 132 7.43 9.12 12.48
N GLY A 133 8.47 8.39 12.89
CA GLY A 133 9.26 8.71 14.08
C GLY A 133 9.98 10.05 13.90
N VAL A 134 10.61 10.23 12.75
CA VAL A 134 11.28 11.47 12.33
C VAL A 134 10.33 12.65 12.32
N VAL A 135 9.14 12.51 11.71
CA VAL A 135 8.12 13.58 11.71
C VAL A 135 7.71 13.95 13.13
N ARG A 136 7.50 12.97 14.02
CA ARG A 136 7.16 13.22 15.42
C ARG A 136 8.31 13.92 16.17
N LEU A 137 9.54 13.50 15.94
CA LEU A 137 10.74 14.12 16.51
C LEU A 137 10.90 15.57 16.04
N ALA A 138 10.76 15.82 14.74
CA ALA A 138 10.87 17.15 14.15
C ALA A 138 9.81 18.12 14.69
N ARG A 139 8.59 17.62 14.95
CA ARG A 139 7.53 18.41 15.61
C ARG A 139 7.83 18.69 17.08
N ALA A 140 8.32 17.70 17.82
CA ALA A 140 8.64 17.85 19.24
C ALA A 140 9.91 18.66 19.48
N ASN A 141 10.82 18.70 18.50
CA ASN A 141 12.08 19.43 18.55
C ASN A 141 12.38 20.04 17.17
N PRO A 142 11.92 21.28 16.92
CA PRO A 142 12.11 21.99 15.65
C PRO A 142 13.57 22.13 15.22
N ASP A 143 14.49 22.32 16.17
CA ASP A 143 15.92 22.46 15.88
C ASP A 143 16.52 21.15 15.35
N ALA A 144 16.15 20.02 15.97
CA ALA A 144 16.53 18.70 15.47
C ALA A 144 15.92 18.42 14.08
N GLY A 145 14.68 18.85 13.85
CA GLY A 145 14.03 18.76 12.54
C GLY A 145 14.76 19.57 11.45
N ARG A 146 15.19 20.80 11.77
CA ARG A 146 15.96 21.65 10.85
C ARG A 146 17.34 21.07 10.55
N ALA A 147 18.04 20.57 11.56
CA ALA A 147 19.32 19.89 11.38
C ALA A 147 19.19 18.66 10.48
N LEU A 148 18.10 17.88 10.61
CA LEU A 148 17.82 16.77 9.72
C LEU A 148 17.52 17.21 8.29
N ALA A 149 16.71 18.26 8.10
CA ALA A 149 16.43 18.80 6.78
C ALA A 149 17.71 19.27 6.09
N ASP A 150 18.64 19.90 6.82
CA ASP A 150 19.94 20.32 6.28
C ASP A 150 20.78 19.13 5.80
N LEU A 151 20.80 18.01 6.55
CA LEU A 151 21.47 16.78 6.11
C LEU A 151 20.83 16.14 4.88
N LEU A 152 19.51 16.31 4.72
CA LEU A 152 18.75 15.75 3.61
C LEU A 152 18.85 16.59 2.33
N LYS A 153 19.22 17.87 2.40
CA LYS A 153 19.28 18.75 1.21
C LYS A 153 20.10 18.19 0.06
N ASP A 154 21.21 17.53 0.39
CA ASP A 154 22.15 17.02 -0.62
C ASP A 154 21.76 15.65 -1.18
N THR A 155 20.93 14.89 -0.45
CA THR A 155 20.58 13.50 -0.79
C THR A 155 19.13 13.34 -1.26
N ASP A 156 18.20 14.07 -0.65
CA ASP A 156 16.78 14.08 -0.99
C ASP A 156 16.17 15.46 -0.68
N PRO A 157 16.30 16.42 -1.62
CA PRO A 157 15.84 17.80 -1.42
C PRO A 157 14.32 17.91 -1.31
N GLU A 158 13.57 16.96 -1.89
CA GLU A 158 12.11 16.92 -1.78
C GLU A 158 11.70 16.54 -0.35
N MET A 159 12.32 15.51 0.22
CA MET A 159 12.09 15.14 1.62
C MET A 159 12.54 16.24 2.59
N ALA A 160 13.66 16.91 2.30
CA ALA A 160 14.12 18.05 3.10
C ALA A 160 13.05 19.17 3.16
N ALA A 161 12.43 19.49 2.03
CA ALA A 161 11.36 20.49 1.96
C ALA A 161 10.13 20.07 2.77
N GLN A 162 9.72 18.80 2.67
CA GLN A 162 8.58 18.27 3.45
C GLN A 162 8.84 18.31 4.96
N VAL A 163 10.07 18.03 5.41
CA VAL A 163 10.44 18.12 6.83
C VAL A 163 10.32 19.57 7.33
N ILE A 164 10.77 20.55 6.55
CA ILE A 164 10.64 21.98 6.90
C ILE A 164 9.17 22.39 6.98
N GLU A 165 8.35 22.00 6.00
CA GLU A 165 6.92 22.30 5.98
C GLU A 165 6.19 21.77 7.22
N VAL A 166 6.54 20.56 7.67
CA VAL A 166 5.98 19.95 8.89
C VAL A 166 6.37 20.72 10.15
N ILE A 167 7.58 21.28 10.20
CA ILE A 167 8.05 22.08 11.33
C ILE A 167 7.29 23.41 11.37
N ASP A 168 7.21 24.10 10.23
CA ASP A 168 6.62 25.44 10.14
C ASP A 168 5.10 25.43 10.39
N THR A 169 4.40 24.38 9.93
CA THR A 169 2.97 24.18 10.22
C THR A 169 2.68 23.90 11.71
N THR A 170 3.67 23.45 12.47
CA THR A 170 3.54 23.22 13.92
C THR A 170 3.76 24.51 14.70
N ALA A 171 4.79 25.29 14.33
CA ALA A 171 5.07 26.60 14.92
C ALA A 171 3.92 27.62 14.73
N ALA A 172 3.23 27.56 13.60
CA ALA A 172 2.07 28.41 13.31
C ALA A 172 0.84 28.08 14.19
N LYS A 173 0.73 26.86 14.72
CA LYS A 173 -0.38 26.45 15.61
C LYS A 173 -0.15 26.83 17.07
N GLU A 174 1.10 26.88 17.53
CA GLU A 174 1.44 27.28 18.90
C GLU A 174 1.39 28.79 19.12
N THR A 175 1.50 29.60 18.06
CA THR A 175 1.39 31.07 18.13
C THR A 175 -0.04 31.59 18.01
N ALA A 176 -0.99 30.73 17.64
CA ALA A 176 -2.42 31.05 17.48
C ALA A 176 -3.29 30.62 18.68
N ALA A 177 -2.68 30.01 19.71
CA ALA A 177 -3.32 29.57 20.96
C ALA A 177 -2.84 30.43 22.13
#